data_AF-A0A444R1A2-F1
#
_entry.id   AF-A0A444R1A2-F1
#
_cell.length_a   1.000
_cell.length_b   1.000
_cell.length_c   1.000
_cell.angle_alpha   90.00
_cell.angle_beta   90.00
_cell.angle_gamma   90.00
#
_symmetry.space_group_name_H-M   'P 1'
#
loop_
_entity.id
_entity.type
_entity.pdbx_description
1 polymer ?
#
loop_
_entity_poly.entity_id
_entity_poly.type
_entity_poly.pdbx_seq_one_letter_code
_entity_poly.pdbx_strand_id
1 'polypeptide(L)' 'MQQPVVRVGEWLVTPSINQISRNGRQLTLEPRLIDLLVFFAQHSGEVLS' A
#
# COMPACT_ATOMS: atom_id res chain seq x y z
N MET A 1 -7.94 15.62 1.32
CA MET A 1 -7.22 15.04 2.47
C MET A 1 -6.20 14.07 1.91
N GLN A 2 -4.91 14.17 2.27
CA GLN A 2 -3.90 13.22 1.78
C GLN A 2 -4.13 11.86 2.45
N GLN A 3 -4.20 10.77 1.68
CA GLN A 3 -4.27 9.42 2.25
C GLN A 3 -2.98 9.11 3.03
N PRO A 4 -3.07 8.53 4.24
CA PRO A 4 -1.91 8.24 5.06
C PRO A 4 -1.03 7.16 4.42
N VAL A 5 0.27 7.20 4.72
CA VAL A 5 1.20 6.13 4.39
C VAL A 5 0.85 4.89 5.23
N VAL A 6 0.80 3.73 4.60
CA VAL A 6 0.45 2.45 5.24
C VAL A 6 1.63 1.48 5.17
N ARG A 7 1.83 0.66 6.19
CA ARG A 7 2.88 -0.36 6.20
C ARG A 7 2.28 -1.75 6.00
N VAL A 8 2.78 -2.48 4.99
CA VAL A 8 2.38 -3.86 4.68
C VAL A 8 3.62 -4.73 4.71
N GLY A 9 3.79 -5.48 5.81
CA GLY A 9 5.02 -6.21 6.10
C GLY A 9 6.24 -5.26 6.12
N GLU A 10 7.19 -5.50 5.22
CA GLU A 10 8.39 -4.67 5.07
C GLU A 10 8.23 -3.49 4.10
N TRP A 11 7.09 -3.37 3.43
CA TRP A 11 6.84 -2.33 2.45
C TRP A 11 6.11 -1.15 3.08
N LEU A 12 6.56 0.06 2.77
CA LEU A 12 5.79 1.29 2.96
C LEU A 12 5.00 1.57 1.68
N VAL A 13 3.72 1.88 1.82
CA VAL A 13 2.80 2.22 0.73
C VAL A 13 2.42 3.69 0.88
N THR A 14 2.68 4.49 -0.16
CA THR A 14 2.36 5.92 -0.21
C THR A 14 1.29 6.14 -1.30
N PRO A 15 -0.01 6.09 -0.94
CA PRO A 15 -1.07 6.08 -1.94
C PRO A 15 -1.18 7.37 -2.76
N SER A 16 -0.87 8.51 -2.14
CA SER A 16 -0.95 9.83 -2.77
C SER A 16 -0.10 9.97 -4.04
N ILE A 17 0.94 9.13 -4.20
CA ILE A 17 1.84 9.12 -5.35
C ILE A 17 1.96 7.74 -6.01
N ASN A 18 1.08 6.80 -5.64
CA ASN A 18 1.05 5.43 -6.14
C ASN A 18 2.39 4.67 -6.05
N GLN A 19 3.09 4.78 -4.92
CA GLN A 19 4.40 4.15 -4.75
C GLN A 19 4.47 3.24 -3.53
N ILE A 20 5.30 2.21 -3.66
CA ILE A 20 5.75 1.38 -2.55
C ILE A 20 7.27 1.49 -2.41
N SER A 21 7.77 1.37 -1.17
CA SER A 21 9.20 1.36 -0.90
C SER A 21 9.61 0.32 0.15
N ARG A 22 10.81 -0.25 -0.03
CA ARG A 22 11.45 -1.18 0.91
C ARG A 22 12.96 -1.08 0.77
N ASN A 23 13.66 -0.88 1.89
CA ASN A 23 15.13 -0.86 1.95
C ASN A 23 15.78 0.04 0.88
N GLY A 24 15.26 1.26 0.69
CA GLY A 24 15.77 2.22 -0.29
C GLY A 24 15.37 1.95 -1.75
N ARG A 25 14.68 0.83 -2.04
CA ARG A 25 14.06 0.58 -3.34
C ARG A 25 12.66 1.17 -3.37
N GLN A 26 12.31 1.79 -4.50
CA GLN A 26 11.00 2.39 -4.74
C GLN A 26 10.41 1.85 -6.05
N LEU A 27 9.12 1.60 -6.05
CA LEU A 27 8.38 1.11 -7.21
C LEU A 27 7.09 1.90 -7.33
N THR A 28 6.81 2.43 -8.51
CA THR A 28 5.49 2.98 -8.85
C THR A 28 4.60 1.84 -9.31
N LEU A 29 3.40 1.76 -8.77
CA LEU A 29 2.38 0.77 -9.14
C LEU A 29 1.19 1.47 -9.80
N GLU A 30 0.36 0.69 -10.48
CA GLU A 30 -0.93 1.19 -10.94
C GLU A 30 -1.82 1.56 -9.74
N PRO A 31 -2.64 2.64 -9.83
CA PRO A 31 -3.48 3.08 -8.71
C PRO A 31 -4.35 1.97 -8.13
N ARG A 32 -4.91 1.09 -8.97
CA ARG A 32 -5.76 -0.02 -8.52
C ARG A 32 -5.01 -1.03 -7.63
N LEU A 33 -3.72 -1.24 -7.86
CA LEU A 33 -2.90 -2.11 -7.02
C LEU A 33 -2.61 -1.46 -5.66
N ILE A 34 -2.45 -0.14 -5.64
CA ILE A 34 -2.29 0.63 -4.41
C ILE A 34 -3.57 0.56 -3.58
N ASP A 35 -4.72 0.77 -4.20
CA ASP A 35 -6.03 0.64 -3.54
C ASP A 35 -6.20 -0.75 -2.93
N LEU A 36 -5.80 -1.80 -3.65
CA LEU A 36 -5.85 -3.17 -3.16
C LEU A 36 -4.93 -3.41 -1.95
N LEU A 37 -3.71 -2.87 -1.96
CA LEU A 37 -2.80 -2.96 -0.82
C LEU A 37 -3.33 -2.21 0.40
N VAL A 38 -3.92 -1.03 0.20
CA VAL A 38 -4.57 -0.25 1.27
C VAL A 38 -5.76 -1.01 1.84
N PHE A 39 -6.59 -1.60 0.97
CA PHE A 39 -7.72 -2.42 1.39
C PHE A 39 -7.27 -3.62 2.22
N PHE A 40 -6.30 -4.40 1.74
CA PHE A 40 -5.78 -5.53 2.51
C PHE A 40 -5.13 -5.14 3.84
N ALA A 41 -4.50 -3.95 3.91
CA ALA A 41 -3.94 -3.46 5.17
C ALA A 41 -5.02 -3.10 6.20
N GLN A 42 -6.18 -2.62 5.75
CA GLN A 42 -7.33 -2.32 6.61
C GLN A 42 -8.04 -3.59 7.10
N HIS A 43 -7.98 -4.67 6.32
CA HIS A 43 -8.60 -5.97 6.59
C HIS A 43 -7.55 -7.04 6.96
N SER A 44 -6.53 -6.65 7.72
CA SER A 44 -5.41 -7.55 8.01
C SER A 44 -5.85 -8.77 8.84
N GLY A 45 -5.59 -9.97 8.34
CA GLY A 45 -5.95 -11.23 9.01
C GLY A 45 -7.36 -11.72 8.72
N GLU A 46 -8.13 -11.01 7.89
CA GLU A 46 -9.44 -11.43 7.43
C GLU A 46 -9.34 -12.22 6.11
N VAL A 47 -10.18 -13.24 5.94
CA VAL A 47 -10.35 -13.91 4.65
C VAL A 47 -11.35 -13.12 3.83
N LEU A 48 -10.94 -12.68 2.64
CA LEU A 48 -11.71 -11.85 1.71
C LEU A 48 -12.10 -12.69 0.49
N SER A 49 -13.29 -12.43 -0.09
CA SER A 49 -13.86 -13.18 -1.23
C SER A 49 -13.70 -12.49 -2.57
#